data_AF-A0A2D8EMB1-F1
#
_entry.id   AF-A0A2D8EMB1-F1
#
_cell.length_a   1.000
_cell.length_b   1.000
_cell.length_c   1.000
_cell.angle_alpha   90.00
_cell.angle_beta   90.00
_cell.angle_gamma   90.00
#
_symmetry.space_group_name_H-M   'P 1'
#
loop_
_entity.id
_entity.type
_entity.pdbx_description
1 polymer ?
#
loop_
_entity_poly.entity_id
_entity_poly.type
_entity_poly.pdbx_seq_one_letter_code
_entity_poly.pdbx_strand_id
1 'polypeptide(L)'
;MKERVVKGVTHYLFDDLDEFRSKISLSHPVVKEWRHSNKGDWILTDDGQVCQVLHLGVLKKSDRKKETTFIRTIMGSYVCSPSVVIKGDMKTNMHTFSTAGESPSVRKKNRKKVTDKEFLFGKYVAKGDEVVEAYMKAFPSKNKNYAKSQAKLLLKTDRVKKLIREEIDKYLSEAEITPTYLLEEMRNIIDKGGSSDRDKITAITTLMKISGMMETQKTTESVTLFQGFSKEQLDAIQGSQYKKLAEVKKDSEK
;
A
#
# COMPACT_ATOMS: atom_id res chain seq x y z
N MET A 1 4.87 -35.25 8.82
CA MET A 1 5.96 -34.36 9.27
C MET A 1 6.28 -33.22 8.30
N LYS A 2 6.32 -31.98 8.80
CA LYS A 2 6.91 -30.82 8.10
C LYS A 2 8.03 -30.21 8.93
N GLU A 3 8.96 -29.50 8.31
CA GLU A 3 10.11 -28.90 9.02
C GLU A 3 10.36 -27.44 8.63
N ARG A 4 10.98 -26.70 9.56
CA ARG A 4 11.43 -25.32 9.35
C ARG A 4 12.69 -25.05 10.15
N VAL A 5 13.69 -24.48 9.48
CA VAL A 5 14.92 -24.02 10.12
C VAL A 5 14.71 -22.64 10.72
N VAL A 6 14.97 -22.50 12.02
CA VAL A 6 14.90 -21.24 12.76
C VAL A 6 16.24 -21.02 13.46
N LYS A 7 16.95 -19.94 13.10
CA LYS A 7 18.27 -19.61 13.66
C LYS A 7 19.28 -20.78 13.61
N GLY A 8 19.25 -21.57 12.53
CA GLY A 8 20.13 -22.72 12.35
C GLY A 8 19.69 -24.01 13.04
N VAL A 9 18.56 -24.00 13.77
CA VAL A 9 17.99 -25.20 14.40
C VAL A 9 16.76 -25.66 13.61
N THR A 10 16.71 -26.95 13.25
CA THR A 10 15.55 -27.55 12.59
C THR A 10 14.47 -27.86 13.61
N HIS A 11 13.28 -27.34 13.40
CA HIS A 11 12.10 -27.63 14.19
C HIS A 11 11.04 -28.33 13.35
N TYR A 12 10.24 -29.18 13.99
CA TYR A 12 9.33 -30.10 13.33
C TYR A 12 7.87 -29.89 13.71
N LEU A 13 7.00 -30.04 12.72
CA LEU A 13 5.55 -30.16 12.85
C LEU A 13 5.18 -31.61 12.60
N PHE A 14 4.58 -32.26 13.59
CA PHE A 14 4.04 -33.61 13.47
C PHE A 14 2.56 -33.53 13.15
N ASP A 15 2.09 -34.43 12.29
CA ASP A 15 0.69 -34.40 11.85
C ASP A 15 -0.26 -34.87 12.96
N ASP A 16 0.21 -35.75 13.85
CA ASP A 16 -0.52 -36.22 15.01
C ASP A 16 0.40 -36.59 16.19
N LEU A 17 -0.23 -36.97 17.30
CA LEU A 17 0.44 -37.35 18.54
C LEU A 17 1.16 -38.71 18.44
N ASP A 18 0.72 -39.59 17.55
CA ASP A 18 1.31 -40.92 17.36
C ASP A 18 2.61 -40.83 16.54
N GLU A 19 2.64 -39.99 15.51
CA GLU A 19 3.83 -39.61 14.74
C GLU A 19 4.86 -38.94 15.66
N PHE A 20 4.40 -38.08 16.57
CA PHE A 20 5.28 -37.46 17.58
C PHE A 20 5.91 -38.51 18.52
N ARG A 21 5.08 -39.40 19.08
CA ARG A 21 5.53 -40.43 20.04
C ARG A 21 6.49 -41.45 19.42
N SER A 22 6.27 -41.82 18.15
CA SER A 22 7.13 -42.76 17.44
C SER A 22 8.53 -42.19 17.13
N LYS A 23 8.66 -40.87 16.93
CA LYS A 23 9.93 -40.23 16.53
C LYS A 23 10.73 -39.58 17.65
N ILE A 24 10.10 -38.90 18.61
CA ILE A 24 10.79 -38.07 19.61
C ILE A 24 10.92 -38.75 20.99
N SER A 25 10.21 -39.86 21.22
CA SER A 25 10.16 -40.67 22.45
C SER A 25 8.95 -40.38 23.36
N LEU A 26 8.40 -41.47 23.93
CA LEU A 26 7.19 -41.52 24.77
C LEU A 26 7.24 -40.65 26.05
N SER A 27 8.44 -40.23 26.46
CA SER A 27 8.69 -39.56 27.75
C SER A 27 8.43 -38.05 27.74
N HIS A 28 8.38 -37.41 26.57
CA HIS A 28 8.16 -35.96 26.52
C HIS A 28 6.68 -35.61 26.74
N PRO A 29 6.36 -34.80 27.77
CA PRO A 29 4.97 -34.40 28.02
C PRO A 29 4.50 -33.45 26.91
N VAL A 30 3.30 -33.74 26.37
CA VAL A 30 2.62 -32.85 25.42
C VAL A 30 1.55 -32.06 26.18
N VAL A 31 1.68 -30.73 26.14
CA VAL A 31 0.75 -29.80 26.79
C VAL A 31 -0.48 -29.60 25.90
N LYS A 32 -1.66 -29.98 26.39
CA LYS A 32 -2.94 -29.76 25.68
C LYS A 32 -3.36 -28.29 25.71
N GLU A 33 -3.21 -27.64 26.86
CA GLU A 33 -3.54 -26.23 27.03
C GLU A 33 -2.34 -25.34 26.67
N TRP A 34 -2.12 -25.19 25.37
CA TRP A 34 -0.99 -24.42 24.83
C TRP A 34 -0.92 -22.97 25.31
N ARG A 35 -2.04 -22.39 25.76
CA ARG A 35 -2.12 -20.99 26.25
C ARG A 35 -1.30 -20.75 27.52
N HIS A 36 -1.02 -21.81 28.28
CA HIS A 36 -0.22 -21.78 29.52
C HIS A 36 1.14 -22.47 29.36
N SER A 37 1.55 -22.77 28.13
CA SER A 37 2.83 -23.41 27.84
C SER A 37 4.02 -22.46 27.99
N ASN A 38 5.18 -23.05 28.29
CA ASN A 38 6.46 -22.38 28.35
C ASN A 38 7.26 -22.56 27.06
N LYS A 39 8.31 -21.76 26.92
CA LYS A 39 9.28 -21.92 25.82
C LYS A 39 9.95 -23.29 25.93
N GLY A 40 9.93 -24.04 24.84
CA GLY A 40 10.50 -25.39 24.74
C GLY A 40 9.47 -26.51 24.84
N ASP A 41 8.27 -26.22 25.37
CA ASP A 41 7.22 -27.22 25.53
C ASP A 41 6.69 -27.70 24.17
N TRP A 42 6.33 -28.98 24.12
CA TRP A 42 5.57 -29.55 23.02
C TRP A 42 4.09 -29.36 23.29
N ILE A 43 3.37 -28.77 22.34
CA ILE A 43 1.95 -28.46 22.47
C ILE A 43 1.14 -29.26 21.45
N LEU A 44 -0.08 -29.61 21.85
CA LEU A 44 -1.11 -30.13 20.95
C LEU A 44 -1.90 -28.96 20.39
N THR A 45 -1.97 -28.85 19.06
CA THR A 45 -2.77 -27.82 18.37
C THR A 45 -4.26 -28.19 18.39
N ASP A 46 -5.12 -27.21 18.11
CA ASP A 46 -6.57 -27.41 18.15
C ASP A 46 -7.08 -28.33 17.00
N ASP A 47 -6.25 -28.62 16.00
CA ASP A 47 -6.49 -29.57 14.91
C ASP A 47 -5.71 -30.91 15.05
N GLY A 48 -5.06 -31.14 16.19
CA GLY A 48 -4.45 -32.44 16.53
C GLY A 48 -2.97 -32.61 16.16
N GLN A 49 -2.35 -31.59 15.57
CA GLN A 49 -0.92 -31.58 15.25
C GLN A 49 -0.06 -31.31 16.49
N VAL A 50 1.22 -31.67 16.45
CA VAL A 50 2.16 -31.45 17.56
C VAL A 50 3.33 -30.58 17.11
N CYS A 51 3.61 -29.52 17.85
CA CYS A 51 4.74 -28.63 17.58
C CYS A 51 5.36 -28.04 18.85
N GLN A 52 6.57 -27.52 18.73
CA GLN A 52 7.29 -26.90 19.85
C GLN A 52 7.04 -25.39 19.95
N VAL A 53 6.94 -24.90 21.19
CA VAL A 53 6.91 -23.47 21.51
C VAL A 53 8.32 -22.89 21.44
N LEU A 54 8.56 -22.02 20.47
CA LEU A 54 9.86 -21.41 20.21
C LEU A 54 10.10 -20.15 21.04
N HIS A 55 9.03 -19.42 21.37
CA HIS A 55 9.12 -18.17 22.11
C HIS A 55 7.80 -17.83 22.80
N LEU A 56 7.91 -17.33 24.02
CA LEU A 56 6.83 -16.70 24.78
C LEU A 56 7.12 -15.19 24.85
N GLY A 57 6.13 -14.37 24.54
CA GLY A 57 6.27 -12.92 24.56
C GLY A 57 5.04 -12.21 25.10
N VAL A 58 5.20 -10.92 25.41
CA VAL A 58 4.15 -10.07 25.96
C VAL A 58 3.90 -8.91 25.00
N LEU A 59 2.64 -8.73 24.59
CA LEU A 59 2.19 -7.58 23.81
C LEU A 59 1.72 -6.49 24.78
N LYS A 60 2.53 -5.43 24.88
CA LYS A 60 2.15 -4.20 25.57
C LYS A 60 1.46 -3.28 24.56
N LYS A 61 0.17 -2.99 24.79
CA LYS A 61 -0.54 -1.92 24.07
C LYS A 61 -0.54 -0.69 24.96
N SER A 62 -0.14 0.46 24.41
CA SER A 62 -0.15 1.76 25.11
C SER A 62 -1.50 2.11 25.75
N ASP A 63 -2.59 1.56 25.21
CA ASP A 63 -3.97 1.88 25.56
C ASP A 63 -4.67 0.77 26.37
N ARG A 64 -4.02 -0.38 26.61
CA ARG A 64 -4.61 -1.47 27.41
C ARG A 64 -3.91 -1.59 28.75
N LYS A 65 -4.69 -1.53 29.84
CA LYS A 65 -4.22 -1.85 31.19
C LYS A 65 -3.75 -3.30 31.36
N LYS A 66 -4.23 -4.22 30.50
CA LYS A 66 -3.88 -5.64 30.56
C LYS A 66 -2.85 -6.00 29.49
N GLU A 67 -1.72 -6.53 29.96
CA GLU A 67 -0.72 -7.16 29.11
C GLU A 67 -1.31 -8.44 28.50
N THR A 68 -1.08 -8.68 27.20
CA THR A 68 -1.56 -9.89 26.53
C THR A 68 -0.37 -10.76 26.15
N THR A 69 -0.33 -12.00 26.60
CA THR A 69 0.73 -12.95 26.25
C THR A 69 0.49 -13.57 24.89
N PHE A 70 1.56 -14.00 24.25
CA PHE A 70 1.51 -14.76 23.00
C PHE A 70 2.62 -15.80 22.97
N ILE A 71 2.35 -16.91 22.29
CA ILE A 71 3.36 -17.90 21.95
C ILE A 71 3.70 -17.82 20.47
N ARG A 72 4.90 -18.25 20.13
CA ARG A 72 5.35 -18.44 18.75
C ARG A 72 5.82 -19.86 18.58
N THR A 73 5.27 -20.50 17.56
CA THR A 73 5.62 -21.85 17.13
C THR A 73 6.15 -21.79 15.69
N ILE A 74 6.57 -22.92 15.14
CA ILE A 74 6.92 -23.04 13.72
C ILE A 74 5.77 -22.66 12.78
N MET A 75 4.52 -22.82 13.23
CA MET A 75 3.33 -22.52 12.45
C MET A 75 3.01 -21.02 12.39
N GLY A 76 3.41 -20.24 13.40
CA GLY A 76 2.96 -18.85 13.51
C GLY A 76 3.12 -18.27 14.92
N SER A 77 2.68 -17.02 15.07
CA SER A 77 2.54 -16.38 16.38
C SER A 77 1.05 -16.30 16.73
N TYR A 78 0.70 -16.71 17.95
CA TYR A 78 -0.67 -16.85 18.43
C TYR A 78 -0.82 -16.19 19.79
N VAL A 79 -1.82 -15.32 19.92
CA VAL A 79 -2.14 -14.65 21.19
C VAL A 79 -2.83 -15.65 22.11
N CYS A 80 -2.45 -15.69 23.38
CA CYS A 80 -3.04 -16.56 24.40
C CYS A 80 -4.41 -16.02 24.84
N SER A 81 -5.36 -15.98 23.90
CA SER A 81 -6.76 -15.62 24.14
C SER A 81 -7.64 -16.86 23.96
N PRO A 82 -8.76 -16.98 24.70
CA PRO A 82 -9.73 -18.05 24.48
C PRO A 82 -10.28 -18.10 23.05
N SER A 83 -10.31 -16.95 22.35
CA SER A 83 -10.85 -16.83 20.99
C SER A 83 -9.91 -17.28 19.87
N VAL A 84 -8.61 -17.46 20.18
CA VAL A 84 -7.59 -17.79 19.18
C VAL A 84 -7.35 -19.29 19.20
N VAL A 85 -7.31 -19.91 18.03
CA VAL A 85 -7.01 -21.33 17.83
C VAL A 85 -5.78 -21.50 16.94
N ILE A 86 -5.02 -22.56 17.17
CA ILE A 86 -3.89 -23.00 16.34
C ILE A 86 -4.40 -24.14 15.46
N LYS A 87 -4.52 -23.87 14.16
CA LYS A 87 -4.97 -24.84 13.16
C LYS A 87 -4.40 -24.55 11.77
N GLY A 88 -4.37 -25.56 10.93
CA GLY A 88 -3.98 -25.51 9.53
C GLY A 88 -2.48 -25.54 9.32
N ASP A 89 -2.04 -25.16 8.13
CA ASP A 89 -0.63 -25.28 7.74
C ASP A 89 0.29 -24.21 8.33
N MET A 90 1.60 -24.49 8.26
CA MET A 90 2.63 -23.53 8.63
C MET A 90 2.53 -22.25 7.80
N LYS A 91 2.40 -21.10 8.47
CA LYS A 91 2.39 -19.79 7.80
C LYS A 91 3.74 -19.51 7.15
N THR A 92 3.74 -18.78 6.03
CA THR A 92 4.97 -18.36 5.32
C THR A 92 5.95 -17.64 6.25
N ASN A 93 5.45 -16.85 7.20
CA ASN A 93 6.26 -16.17 8.21
C ASN A 93 5.77 -16.52 9.62
N MET A 94 6.60 -17.19 10.43
CA MET A 94 6.22 -17.56 11.81
C MET A 94 5.97 -16.35 12.74
N HIS A 95 6.52 -15.18 12.40
CA HIS A 95 6.36 -13.96 13.19
C HIS A 95 5.01 -13.28 12.97
N THR A 96 4.21 -13.72 11.99
CA THR A 96 2.92 -13.10 11.70
C THR A 96 1.83 -13.61 12.64
N PHE A 97 1.03 -12.67 13.13
CA PHE A 97 -0.25 -12.95 13.82
C PHE A 97 -1.42 -13.03 12.83
N SER A 98 -1.18 -12.80 11.53
CA SER A 98 -2.22 -12.89 10.49
C SER A 98 -2.69 -14.33 10.36
N THR A 99 -4.00 -14.55 10.22
CA THR A 99 -4.59 -15.86 9.95
C THR A 99 -4.06 -16.44 8.64
N ALA A 100 -4.00 -15.61 7.58
CA ALA A 100 -3.57 -16.02 6.25
C ALA A 100 -2.04 -16.08 6.06
N GLY A 101 -1.24 -15.81 7.08
CA GLY A 101 0.22 -15.84 6.97
C GLY A 101 0.86 -14.69 6.17
N GLU A 102 0.05 -13.87 5.47
CA GLU A 102 0.52 -12.77 4.64
C GLU A 102 1.24 -11.67 5.43
N SER A 103 2.26 -11.07 4.80
CA SER A 103 2.95 -9.91 5.35
C SER A 103 2.06 -8.65 5.35
N PRO A 104 2.29 -7.69 6.25
CA PRO A 104 1.52 -6.44 6.28
C PRO A 104 1.48 -5.70 4.94
N SER A 105 2.59 -5.71 4.19
CA SER A 105 2.70 -5.08 2.88
C SER A 105 1.81 -5.75 1.83
N VAL A 106 1.79 -7.10 1.80
CA VAL A 106 0.93 -7.87 0.89
C VAL A 106 -0.54 -7.62 1.19
N ARG A 107 -0.92 -7.69 2.47
CA ARG A 107 -2.28 -7.38 2.92
C ARG A 107 -2.73 -5.97 2.52
N LYS A 108 -1.83 -5.00 2.61
CA LYS A 108 -2.11 -3.60 2.24
C LYS A 108 -2.29 -3.43 0.73
N LYS A 109 -1.53 -4.18 -0.08
CA LYS A 109 -1.64 -4.21 -1.54
C LYS A 109 -2.93 -4.87 -2.00
N ASN A 110 -3.28 -6.02 -1.41
CA ASN A 110 -4.44 -6.83 -1.80
C ASN A 110 -5.78 -6.34 -1.23
N ARG A 111 -5.75 -5.30 -0.39
CA ARG A 111 -6.97 -4.72 0.18
C ARG A 111 -7.86 -4.15 -0.92
N LYS A 112 -9.11 -4.61 -0.97
CA LYS A 112 -10.12 -4.13 -1.94
C LYS A 112 -10.77 -2.80 -1.51
N LYS A 113 -11.18 -2.69 -0.25
CA LYS A 113 -11.84 -1.49 0.29
C LYS A 113 -10.84 -0.40 0.63
N VAL A 114 -11.21 0.85 0.33
CA VAL A 114 -10.44 2.04 0.70
C VAL A 114 -10.66 2.34 2.19
N THR A 115 -9.66 2.88 2.86
CA THR A 115 -9.76 3.41 4.23
C THR A 115 -9.82 4.93 4.21
N ASP A 116 -10.41 5.56 5.23
CA ASP A 116 -10.56 7.02 5.31
C ASP A 116 -9.23 7.77 5.19
N LYS A 117 -8.15 7.20 5.74
CA LYS A 117 -6.80 7.76 5.61
C LYS A 117 -6.27 7.69 4.18
N GLU A 118 -6.62 6.64 3.44
CA GLU A 118 -6.24 6.52 2.03
C GLU A 118 -7.06 7.46 1.15
N PHE A 119 -8.32 7.71 1.53
CA PHE A 119 -9.14 8.75 0.93
C PHE A 119 -8.53 10.13 1.15
N LEU A 120 -8.20 10.47 2.39
CA LEU A 120 -7.56 11.75 2.73
C LEU A 120 -6.21 11.92 2.03
N PHE A 121 -5.40 10.85 1.98
CA PHE A 121 -4.15 10.83 1.24
C PHE A 121 -4.36 11.14 -0.26
N GLY A 122 -5.32 10.47 -0.90
CA GLY A 122 -5.61 10.73 -2.31
C GLY A 122 -6.11 12.14 -2.56
N LYS A 123 -6.91 12.71 -1.65
CA LYS A 123 -7.36 14.11 -1.71
C LYS A 123 -6.20 15.10 -1.65
N TYR A 124 -5.25 14.90 -0.73
CA TYR A 124 -4.06 15.76 -0.65
C TYR A 124 -3.19 15.66 -1.92
N VAL A 125 -3.00 14.44 -2.44
CA VAL A 125 -2.25 14.25 -3.69
C VAL A 125 -2.97 14.89 -4.88
N ALA A 126 -4.30 14.76 -4.98
CA ALA A 126 -5.09 15.38 -6.03
C ALA A 126 -5.05 16.92 -5.98
N LYS A 127 -4.93 17.49 -4.78
CA LYS A 127 -4.69 18.93 -4.56
C LYS A 127 -3.24 19.36 -4.87
N GLY A 128 -2.35 18.44 -5.22
CA GLY A 128 -0.96 18.73 -5.59
C GLY A 128 0.03 18.82 -4.43
N ASP A 129 -0.32 18.34 -3.24
CA ASP A 129 0.66 18.20 -2.15
C ASP A 129 1.76 17.20 -2.55
N GLU A 130 3.00 17.41 -2.09
CA GLU A 130 4.09 16.44 -2.29
C GLU A 130 3.68 15.09 -1.68
N VAL A 131 3.88 14.01 -2.43
CA VAL A 131 3.44 12.64 -2.08
C VAL A 131 3.82 12.22 -0.64
N VAL A 132 5.03 12.58 -0.20
CA VAL A 132 5.50 12.21 1.15
C VAL A 132 4.78 13.04 2.22
N GLU A 133 4.57 14.33 1.96
CA GLU A 133 3.85 15.23 2.87
C GLU A 133 2.37 14.87 2.96
N ALA A 134 1.72 14.63 1.82
CA ALA A 134 0.34 14.14 1.75
C ALA A 134 0.17 12.86 2.59
N TYR A 135 1.14 11.94 2.51
CA TYR A 135 1.13 10.74 3.34
C TYR A 135 1.28 11.07 4.82
N MET A 136 2.21 11.93 5.20
CA MET A 136 2.41 12.30 6.61
C MET A 136 1.22 13.06 7.20
N LYS A 137 0.52 13.87 6.41
CA LYS A 137 -0.73 14.54 6.81
C LYS A 137 -1.84 13.52 7.06
N ALA A 138 -2.04 12.57 6.14
CA ALA A 138 -3.09 11.56 6.28
C ALA A 138 -2.76 10.43 7.28
N PHE A 139 -1.48 10.11 7.43
CA PHE A 139 -0.94 9.10 8.33
C PHE A 139 0.14 9.75 9.20
N PRO A 140 -0.24 10.32 10.37
CA PRO A 140 0.70 10.99 11.27
C PRO A 140 1.84 10.05 11.67
N SER A 141 2.98 10.20 11.00
CA SER A 141 4.16 9.37 11.14
C SER A 141 5.35 10.29 11.31
N LYS A 142 6.16 10.07 12.35
CA LYS A 142 7.39 10.84 12.58
C LYS A 142 8.55 10.44 11.68
N ASN A 143 8.43 9.30 10.99
CA ASN A 143 9.50 8.75 10.16
C ASN A 143 9.28 9.03 8.66
N LYS A 144 10.09 9.92 8.08
CA LYS A 144 10.02 10.35 6.68
C LYS A 144 10.39 9.24 5.69
N ASN A 145 11.38 8.40 6.01
CA ASN A 145 11.80 7.29 5.14
C ASN A 145 10.72 6.20 5.05
N TYR A 146 10.08 5.91 6.18
CA TYR A 146 8.91 5.04 6.22
C TYR A 146 7.75 5.63 5.42
N ALA A 147 7.44 6.92 5.62
CA ALA A 147 6.40 7.62 4.86
C ALA A 147 6.64 7.55 3.36
N LYS A 148 7.87 7.82 2.89
CA LYS A 148 8.26 7.73 1.48
C LYS A 148 8.00 6.35 0.90
N SER A 149 8.41 5.29 1.62
CA SER A 149 8.23 3.90 1.18
C SER A 149 6.74 3.52 1.12
N GLN A 150 5.97 3.91 2.13
CA GLN A 150 4.54 3.61 2.21
C GLN A 150 3.70 4.40 1.20
N ALA A 151 4.03 5.67 0.96
CA ALA A 151 3.36 6.50 -0.03
C ALA A 151 3.56 5.93 -1.44
N LYS A 152 4.80 5.54 -1.78
CA LYS A 152 5.10 4.83 -3.05
C LYS A 152 4.31 3.54 -3.19
N LEU A 153 4.15 2.76 -2.11
CA LEU A 153 3.34 1.55 -2.13
C LEU A 153 1.86 1.85 -2.41
N LEU A 154 1.29 2.89 -1.78
CA LEU A 154 -0.10 3.29 -1.98
C LEU A 154 -0.36 3.74 -3.43
N LEU A 155 0.50 4.58 -4.00
CA LEU A 155 0.35 5.06 -5.39
C LEU A 155 0.38 3.94 -6.43
N LYS A 156 0.98 2.79 -6.11
CA LYS A 156 0.98 1.62 -6.99
C LYS A 156 -0.33 0.84 -6.95
N THR A 157 -1.20 1.07 -5.97
CA THR A 157 -2.47 0.35 -5.85
C THR A 157 -3.56 0.99 -6.70
N ASP A 158 -4.27 0.18 -7.49
CA ASP A 158 -5.29 0.67 -8.42
C ASP A 158 -6.42 1.42 -7.72
N ARG A 159 -6.78 0.98 -6.52
CA ARG A 159 -7.79 1.65 -5.68
C ARG A 159 -7.42 3.10 -5.31
N VAL A 160 -6.15 3.36 -4.99
CA VAL A 160 -5.69 4.72 -4.63
C VAL A 160 -5.54 5.56 -5.90
N LYS A 161 -5.03 4.97 -6.99
CA LYS A 161 -4.99 5.66 -8.30
C LYS A 161 -6.38 6.09 -8.74
N LYS A 162 -7.38 5.21 -8.61
CA LYS A 162 -8.77 5.52 -8.95
C LYS A 162 -9.30 6.67 -8.11
N LEU A 163 -9.05 6.65 -6.80
CA LEU A 163 -9.47 7.69 -5.89
C LEU A 163 -8.85 9.05 -6.21
N ILE A 164 -7.55 9.07 -6.52
CA ILE A 164 -6.86 10.30 -6.94
C ILE A 164 -7.48 10.83 -8.24
N ARG A 165 -7.74 9.96 -9.23
CA ARG A 165 -8.40 10.36 -10.49
C ARG A 165 -9.79 10.94 -10.25
N GLU A 166 -10.63 10.25 -9.48
CA GLU A 166 -11.98 10.71 -9.16
C GLU A 166 -11.97 12.09 -8.47
N GLU A 167 -10.98 12.36 -7.63
CA GLU A 167 -10.87 13.68 -6.98
C GLU A 167 -10.30 14.74 -7.92
N ILE A 168 -9.35 14.40 -8.80
CA ILE A 168 -8.87 15.30 -9.87
C ILE A 168 -10.02 15.66 -10.81
N ASP A 169 -10.83 14.68 -11.23
CA ASP A 169 -11.96 14.89 -12.14
C ASP A 169 -12.99 15.85 -11.55
N LYS A 170 -13.21 15.81 -10.22
CA LYS A 170 -14.04 16.80 -9.52
C LYS A 170 -13.44 18.18 -9.59
N TYR A 171 -12.15 18.33 -9.26
CA TYR A 171 -11.49 19.64 -9.33
C TYR A 171 -11.48 20.22 -10.74
N LEU A 172 -11.26 19.39 -11.76
CA LEU A 172 -11.35 19.81 -13.16
C LEU A 172 -12.76 20.25 -13.54
N SER A 173 -13.78 19.49 -13.10
CA SER A 173 -15.19 19.83 -13.36
C SER A 173 -15.62 21.12 -12.64
N GLU A 174 -15.19 21.31 -11.39
CA GLU A 174 -15.41 22.55 -10.63
C GLU A 174 -14.73 23.77 -11.27
N ALA A 175 -13.60 23.57 -11.94
CA ALA A 175 -12.89 24.60 -12.70
C ALA A 175 -13.41 24.77 -14.14
N GLU A 176 -14.49 24.08 -14.52
CA GLU A 176 -15.03 24.05 -15.90
C GLU A 176 -14.03 23.55 -16.96
N ILE A 177 -12.96 22.89 -16.53
CA ILE A 177 -11.94 22.29 -17.40
C ILE A 177 -12.44 20.92 -17.84
N THR A 178 -13.27 20.93 -18.87
CA THR A 178 -13.80 19.71 -19.49
C THR A 178 -12.80 19.10 -20.49
N PRO A 179 -12.90 17.81 -20.82
CA PRO A 179 -12.09 17.22 -21.89
C PRO A 179 -12.26 17.96 -23.23
N THR A 180 -13.46 18.42 -23.55
CA THR A 180 -13.75 19.23 -24.74
C THR A 180 -13.03 20.57 -24.72
N TYR A 181 -13.05 21.28 -23.58
CA TYR A 181 -12.30 22.52 -23.41
C TYR A 181 -10.80 22.34 -23.67
N LEU A 182 -10.20 21.26 -23.14
CA LEU A 182 -8.78 20.96 -23.36
C LEU A 182 -8.46 20.68 -24.84
N LEU A 183 -9.36 19.99 -25.56
CA LEU A 183 -9.21 19.72 -26.99
C LEU A 183 -9.32 21.01 -27.82
N GLU A 184 -10.24 21.90 -27.45
CA GLU A 184 -10.40 23.22 -28.08
C GLU A 184 -9.16 24.09 -27.85
N GLU A 185 -8.60 24.11 -26.65
CA GLU A 185 -7.36 24.84 -26.38
C GLU A 185 -6.16 24.29 -27.15
N MET A 186 -6.04 22.96 -27.30
CA MET A 186 -5.02 22.36 -28.17
C MET A 186 -5.21 22.77 -29.63
N ARG A 187 -6.46 22.82 -30.12
CA ARG A 187 -6.77 23.31 -31.47
C ARG A 187 -6.39 24.78 -31.62
N ASN A 188 -6.71 25.63 -30.65
CA ASN A 188 -6.36 27.05 -30.66
C ASN A 188 -4.85 27.26 -30.76
N ILE A 189 -4.04 26.45 -30.08
CA ILE A 189 -2.57 26.49 -30.19
C ILE A 189 -2.11 26.17 -31.62
N ILE A 190 -2.72 25.17 -32.26
CA ILE A 190 -2.41 24.73 -33.62
C ILE A 190 -2.77 25.81 -34.64
N ASP A 191 -3.99 26.36 -34.53
CA ASP A 191 -4.55 27.32 -35.48
C ASP A 191 -3.92 28.73 -35.33
N LYS A 192 -3.36 29.05 -34.16
CA LYS A 192 -2.73 30.34 -33.89
C LYS A 192 -1.42 30.50 -34.66
N GLY A 193 -1.40 31.45 -35.61
CA GLY A 193 -0.24 31.76 -36.45
C GLY A 193 1.03 32.17 -35.68
N GLY A 194 0.89 32.74 -34.48
CA GLY A 194 2.01 33.16 -33.62
C GLY A 194 2.57 32.07 -32.70
N SER A 195 2.01 30.86 -32.67
CA SER A 195 2.55 29.74 -31.90
C SER A 195 3.78 29.15 -32.59
N SER A 196 4.78 28.70 -31.82
CA SER A 196 5.95 28.05 -32.41
C SER A 196 5.56 26.71 -33.06
N ASP A 197 6.25 26.33 -34.13
CA ASP A 197 6.01 25.05 -34.79
C ASP A 197 6.21 23.86 -33.84
N ARG A 198 7.12 23.99 -32.87
CA ARG A 198 7.34 22.99 -31.82
C ARG A 198 6.09 22.78 -30.96
N ASP A 199 5.42 23.86 -30.55
CA ASP A 199 4.21 23.77 -29.72
C ASP A 199 3.05 23.16 -30.51
N LYS A 200 2.90 23.55 -31.79
CA LYS A 200 1.91 22.97 -32.71
C LYS A 200 2.13 21.47 -32.90
N ILE A 201 3.38 21.06 -33.19
CA ILE A 201 3.73 19.64 -33.34
C ILE A 201 3.44 18.88 -32.04
N THR A 202 3.72 19.47 -30.88
CA THR A 202 3.46 18.83 -29.57
C THR A 202 1.97 18.63 -29.33
N ALA A 203 1.14 19.63 -29.63
CA ALA A 203 -0.32 19.54 -29.53
C ALA A 203 -0.87 18.47 -30.50
N ILE A 204 -0.47 18.51 -31.78
CA ILE A 204 -0.88 17.52 -32.80
C ILE A 204 -0.47 16.10 -32.38
N THR A 205 0.77 15.92 -31.92
CA THR A 205 1.27 14.63 -31.44
C THR A 205 0.45 14.12 -30.26
N THR A 206 0.06 14.99 -29.34
CA THR A 206 -0.78 14.62 -28.19
C THR A 206 -2.18 14.20 -28.63
N LEU A 207 -2.80 14.94 -29.54
CA LEU A 207 -4.09 14.58 -30.14
C LEU A 207 -4.04 13.24 -30.88
N MET A 208 -2.97 12.97 -31.64
CA MET A 208 -2.76 11.69 -32.33
C MET A 208 -2.63 10.51 -31.36
N LYS A 209 -2.04 10.71 -30.16
CA LYS A 209 -2.01 9.66 -29.12
C LYS A 209 -3.41 9.39 -28.56
N ILE A 210 -4.18 10.45 -28.30
CA ILE A 210 -5.53 10.35 -27.76
C ILE A 210 -6.47 9.65 -28.75
N SER A 211 -6.35 9.95 -30.05
CA SER A 211 -7.17 9.32 -31.10
C SER A 211 -6.76 7.88 -31.44
N GLY A 212 -5.68 7.37 -30.84
CA GLY A 212 -5.17 6.02 -31.11
C GLY A 212 -4.47 5.88 -32.47
N MET A 213 -4.10 6.99 -33.11
CA MET A 213 -3.40 6.99 -34.41
C MET A 213 -1.90 6.68 -34.28
N MET A 214 -1.35 6.67 -33.06
CA MET A 214 0.00 6.18 -32.78
C MET A 214 -0.04 4.85 -32.06
N GLU A 215 0.76 3.89 -32.52
CA GLU A 215 1.06 2.67 -31.79
C GLU A 215 1.85 3.01 -30.52
N THR A 216 1.15 3.18 -29.40
CA THR A 216 1.81 3.18 -28.11
C THR A 216 2.11 1.73 -27.77
N GLN A 217 3.36 1.30 -27.97
CA GLN A 217 3.83 0.04 -27.40
C GLN A 217 3.42 0.01 -25.92
N LYS A 218 2.81 -1.09 -25.49
CA LYS A 218 2.41 -1.33 -24.09
C LYS A 218 3.66 -1.52 -23.23
N THR A 219 4.47 -0.47 -23.07
CA THR A 219 5.50 -0.40 -22.05
C THR A 219 4.91 0.26 -20.81
N THR A 220 5.22 -0.33 -19.66
CA THR A 220 4.80 -0.01 -18.30
C THR A 220 5.20 1.39 -17.80
N GLU A 221 5.40 2.36 -18.70
CA GLU A 221 5.96 3.70 -18.43
C GLU A 221 4.92 4.83 -18.46
N SER A 222 3.63 4.55 -18.67
CA SER A 222 2.57 5.58 -18.60
C SER A 222 2.32 6.14 -17.19
N VAL A 223 3.13 5.76 -16.19
CA VAL A 223 3.06 6.27 -14.81
C VAL A 223 3.93 7.53 -14.61
N THR A 224 4.85 7.85 -15.53
CA THR A 224 5.71 9.05 -15.39
C THR A 224 5.15 10.32 -16.06
N LEU A 225 4.16 10.20 -16.97
CA LEU A 225 3.57 11.34 -17.68
C LEU A 225 2.53 12.14 -16.87
N PHE A 226 2.08 11.63 -15.72
CA PHE A 226 1.24 12.38 -14.78
C PHE A 226 2.02 12.68 -13.50
N GLN A 227 3.06 13.52 -13.61
CA GLN A 227 3.35 14.44 -12.52
C GLN A 227 2.17 15.42 -12.52
N GLY A 228 1.34 15.39 -11.48
CA GLY A 228 0.21 16.32 -11.38
C GLY A 228 0.66 17.77 -11.56
N PHE A 229 -0.32 18.66 -11.78
CA PHE A 229 -0.09 20.09 -11.87
C PHE A 229 0.74 20.58 -10.67
N SER A 230 1.72 21.45 -10.92
CA SER A 230 2.49 22.08 -9.84
C SER A 230 1.55 22.86 -8.92
N LYS A 231 1.96 23.08 -7.67
CA LYS A 231 1.17 23.86 -6.72
C LYS A 231 0.81 25.25 -7.27
N GLU A 232 1.73 25.86 -8.02
CA GLU A 232 1.52 27.12 -8.73
C GLU A 232 0.46 27.01 -9.84
N GLN A 233 0.44 25.90 -10.59
CA GLN A 233 -0.58 25.66 -11.62
C GLN A 233 -1.96 25.41 -11.01
N LEU A 234 -2.02 24.71 -9.88
CA LEU A 234 -3.28 24.47 -9.17
C LEU A 234 -3.79 25.74 -8.47
N ASP A 235 -2.90 26.53 -7.88
CA ASP A 235 -3.23 27.83 -7.29
C ASP A 235 -3.66 28.84 -8.37
N ALA A 236 -3.09 28.78 -9.58
CA ALA A 236 -3.52 29.59 -10.71
C ALA A 236 -4.94 29.22 -11.20
N ILE A 237 -5.29 27.94 -11.18
CA ILE A 237 -6.64 27.44 -11.52
C ILE A 237 -7.64 27.78 -10.40
N GLN A 238 -7.25 27.69 -9.13
CA GLN A 238 -8.12 27.99 -7.98
C GLN A 238 -8.25 29.49 -7.69
N GLY A 239 -7.28 30.31 -8.10
CA GLY A 239 -7.18 31.73 -7.72
C GLY A 239 -7.60 32.74 -8.78
N SER A 240 -7.82 32.34 -10.04
CA SER A 240 -8.10 33.31 -11.11
C SER A 240 -9.59 33.50 -11.37
N GLN A 241 -10.16 34.51 -10.71
CA GLN A 241 -11.21 35.30 -11.38
C GLN A 241 -10.65 35.82 -12.71
N TYR A 242 -11.37 35.53 -13.79
CA TYR A 242 -11.11 35.95 -15.18
C TYR A 242 -10.37 37.29 -15.33
N LYS A 243 -9.04 37.25 -15.49
CA LYS A 243 -8.27 38.34 -16.14
C LYS A 243 -7.16 37.77 -17.00
N LYS A 244 -7.42 37.81 -18.31
CA LYS A 244 -6.50 37.75 -19.46
C LYS A 244 -5.00 37.60 -19.11
N LEU A 245 -4.46 36.40 -19.28
CA LEU A 245 -3.01 36.12 -19.31
C LEU A 245 -2.34 36.56 -20.64
N ALA A 246 -2.81 37.67 -21.25
CA ALA A 246 -2.31 38.11 -22.56
C ALA A 246 -1.22 39.19 -22.50
N GLU A 247 -0.81 39.69 -21.34
CA GLU A 247 0.12 40.83 -21.24
C GLU A 247 1.25 40.60 -20.21
N VAL A 248 2.18 39.67 -20.47
CA VAL A 248 3.49 39.65 -19.75
C VAL A 248 4.67 39.31 -20.68
N LYS A 249 4.56 39.49 -22.00
CA LYS A 249 5.71 39.37 -22.91
C LYS A 249 5.87 40.59 -23.81
N LYS A 250 6.09 41.74 -23.18
CA LYS A 250 6.89 42.86 -23.71
C LYS A 250 7.45 43.58 -22.49
N ASP A 251 8.63 43.15 -22.05
CA ASP A 251 9.65 43.96 -21.37
C ASP A 251 10.76 43.04 -20.88
N SER A 252 11.54 42.55 -21.83
CA SER A 252 12.89 42.03 -21.58
C SER A 252 13.72 42.14 -22.86
N GLU A 253 13.85 43.36 -23.37
CA GLU A 253 14.95 43.80 -24.22
C GLU A 253 15.42 45.16 -23.71
N LYS A 254 16.48 45.16 -22.91
CA LYS A 254 17.53 46.17 -22.85
C LYS A 254 18.80 45.51 -22.34
#